data_AF-A0A9E4ZUE4-F1
#
_entry.id   AF-A0A9E4ZUE4-F1
#
_cell.length_a   1.000
_cell.length_b   1.000
_cell.length_c   1.000
_cell.angle_alpha   90.00
_cell.angle_beta   90.00
_cell.angle_gamma   90.00
#
_symmetry.space_group_name_H-M   'P 1'
#
loop_
_entity.id
_entity.type
_entity.pdbx_description
1 polymer ?
#
loop_
_entity_poly.entity_id
_entity_poly.type
_entity_poly.pdbx_seq_one_letter_code
_entity_poly.pdbx_strand_id
1 'polypeptide(L)'
;MKNKLVISVISIFILSITSPVVFADVIEPGMKEVKLYYTISNINKYPDYIFLIHGTPSPSYEIINSSEFSFYKLSTVSIYAIKKSNFNETELSSNAHFYNYFKNNPDIIRSNIKLDGSYKQVNINDPLEKACVLLDINSINGSTMEINKSKIIFTYTDGTSQEKIFKDQNITPEPSNKSNLALELWYIVIPVLAIIAIVIIIISRKFK
;
A
#
# COMPACT_ATOMS: atom_id res chain seq x y z
N MET A 1 -43.12 8.40 -35.53
CA MET A 1 -42.24 7.35 -34.93
C MET A 1 -40.75 7.66 -35.07
N LYS A 2 -40.24 8.05 -36.25
CA LYS A 2 -38.81 8.41 -36.47
C LYS A 2 -38.22 9.38 -35.43
N ASN A 3 -38.92 10.47 -35.10
CA ASN A 3 -38.39 11.49 -34.18
C ASN A 3 -38.25 10.97 -32.73
N LYS A 4 -39.13 10.04 -32.30
CA LYS A 4 -39.02 9.42 -30.96
C LYS A 4 -37.82 8.48 -30.86
N LEU A 5 -37.51 7.76 -31.95
CA LEU A 5 -36.37 6.84 -32.02
C LEU A 5 -35.04 7.62 -32.04
N VAL A 6 -34.98 8.73 -32.77
CA VAL A 6 -33.80 9.64 -32.77
C VAL A 6 -33.56 10.23 -31.38
N ILE A 7 -34.61 10.69 -30.69
CA ILE A 7 -34.48 11.23 -29.33
C ILE A 7 -34.00 10.15 -28.36
N SER A 8 -34.53 8.92 -28.43
CA SER A 8 -34.06 7.80 -27.60
C SER A 8 -32.59 7.46 -27.83
N VAL A 9 -32.12 7.45 -29.08
CA VAL A 9 -30.72 7.16 -29.42
C VAL A 9 -29.80 8.27 -28.91
N ILE A 10 -30.19 9.54 -29.08
CA ILE A 10 -29.41 10.69 -28.57
C ILE A 10 -29.33 10.64 -27.03
N SER A 11 -30.44 10.35 -26.35
CA SER A 11 -30.44 10.22 -24.89
C SER A 11 -29.55 9.08 -24.40
N ILE A 12 -29.59 7.91 -25.05
CA ILE A 12 -28.70 6.78 -24.73
C ILE A 12 -27.23 7.15 -24.96
N PHE A 13 -26.94 7.87 -26.05
CA PHE A 13 -25.59 8.31 -26.35
C PHE A 13 -25.09 9.27 -25.27
N ILE A 14 -25.88 10.29 -24.90
CA ILE A 14 -25.57 11.23 -23.81
C ILE A 14 -25.35 10.50 -22.48
N LEU A 15 -26.21 9.55 -22.12
CA LEU A 15 -26.07 8.72 -20.91
C LEU A 15 -24.77 7.88 -20.90
N SER A 16 -24.32 7.41 -22.06
CA SER A 16 -23.06 6.65 -22.17
C SER A 16 -21.80 7.51 -22.00
N ILE A 17 -21.85 8.80 -22.37
CA ILE A 17 -20.72 9.74 -22.19
C ILE A 17 -20.69 10.37 -20.79
N THR A 18 -21.84 10.44 -20.11
CA THR A 18 -21.94 11.03 -18.76
C THR A 18 -21.82 10.01 -17.64
N SER A 19 -21.54 8.75 -17.93
CA SER A 19 -21.25 7.78 -16.88
C SER A 19 -19.95 8.19 -16.21
N PRO A 20 -19.95 8.59 -14.92
CA PRO A 20 -18.72 8.92 -14.23
C PRO A 20 -17.83 7.68 -14.28
N VAL A 21 -16.57 7.86 -14.66
CA VAL A 21 -15.55 6.83 -14.52
C VAL A 21 -15.46 6.56 -13.01
N VAL A 22 -16.12 5.49 -12.57
CA VAL A 22 -15.97 5.02 -11.20
C VAL A 22 -14.56 4.48 -11.13
N PHE A 23 -13.66 5.23 -10.50
CA PHE A 23 -12.36 4.74 -10.08
C PHE A 23 -12.61 3.71 -8.97
N ALA A 24 -12.96 2.50 -9.38
CA ALA A 24 -12.85 1.34 -8.52
C ALA A 24 -11.36 1.15 -8.20
N ASP A 25 -11.10 0.58 -7.03
CA ASP A 25 -9.79 0.21 -6.50
C ASP A 25 -9.14 -0.90 -7.36
N VAL A 26 -8.79 -0.53 -8.59
CA VAL A 26 -8.34 -1.44 -9.64
C VAL A 26 -6.85 -1.27 -9.79
N ILE A 27 -6.13 -2.37 -9.63
CA ILE A 27 -4.72 -2.45 -10.01
C ILE A 27 -4.67 -2.24 -11.52
N GLU A 28 -3.88 -1.25 -11.96
CA GLU A 28 -3.79 -0.93 -13.39
C GLU A 28 -3.36 -2.17 -14.20
N PRO A 29 -3.90 -2.40 -15.41
CA PRO A 29 -3.47 -3.53 -16.23
C PRO A 29 -1.95 -3.54 -16.44
N GLY A 30 -1.31 -4.66 -16.13
CA GLY A 30 0.15 -4.80 -16.20
C GLY A 30 0.91 -4.31 -14.96
N MET A 31 0.21 -3.85 -13.92
CA MET A 31 0.77 -3.56 -12.60
C MET A 31 0.44 -4.66 -11.58
N LYS A 32 1.18 -4.66 -10.48
CA LYS A 32 0.92 -5.42 -9.26
C LYS A 32 1.11 -4.52 -8.04
N GLU A 33 0.43 -4.84 -6.96
CA GLU A 33 0.59 -4.16 -5.68
C GLU A 33 1.79 -4.74 -4.90
N VAL A 34 2.63 -3.88 -4.34
CA VAL A 34 3.68 -4.29 -3.40
C VAL A 34 3.09 -4.33 -2.00
N LYS A 35 3.14 -5.50 -1.36
CA LYS A 35 2.59 -5.66 0.00
C LYS A 35 3.41 -4.87 1.00
N LEU A 36 2.74 -4.05 1.82
CA LEU A 36 3.34 -3.27 2.89
C LEU A 36 3.06 -3.93 4.24
N TYR A 37 4.14 -4.13 5.00
CA TYR A 37 4.11 -4.65 6.36
C TYR A 37 4.80 -3.68 7.31
N TYR A 38 4.49 -3.84 8.58
CA TYR A 38 5.13 -3.14 9.68
C TYR A 38 5.54 -4.14 10.76
N THR A 39 6.58 -3.80 11.52
CA THR A 39 6.95 -4.53 12.73
C THR A 39 7.53 -3.56 13.75
N ILE A 40 7.30 -3.81 15.04
CA ILE A 40 7.92 -3.03 16.12
C ILE A 40 9.15 -3.79 16.61
N SER A 41 10.33 -3.28 16.29
CA SER A 41 11.61 -3.97 16.51
C SER A 41 11.92 -4.20 18.00
N ASN A 42 11.46 -3.27 18.84
CA ASN A 42 11.81 -3.19 20.26
C ASN A 42 10.60 -3.34 21.19
N ILE A 43 9.53 -4.01 20.71
CA ILE A 43 8.30 -4.24 21.48
C ILE A 43 8.57 -4.94 22.82
N ASN A 44 9.56 -5.84 22.84
CA ASN A 44 9.97 -6.61 24.02
C ASN A 44 10.58 -5.74 25.13
N LYS A 45 10.98 -4.49 24.84
CA LYS A 45 11.45 -3.53 25.87
C LYS A 45 10.31 -2.97 26.72
N TYR A 46 9.05 -3.22 26.34
CA TYR A 46 7.85 -2.70 26.99
C TYR A 46 6.91 -3.85 27.43
N PRO A 47 7.37 -4.78 28.28
CA PRO A 47 6.60 -5.97 28.63
C PRO A 47 5.32 -5.69 29.41
N ASP A 48 5.18 -4.51 30.03
CA ASP A 48 3.98 -4.12 30.80
C ASP A 48 2.87 -3.56 29.92
N TYR A 49 3.10 -3.42 28.62
CA TYR A 49 2.17 -2.85 27.67
C TYR A 49 1.62 -3.90 26.70
N ILE A 50 0.39 -3.66 26.26
CA ILE A 50 -0.24 -4.30 25.10
C ILE A 50 -0.30 -3.24 24.02
N PHE A 51 0.11 -3.63 22.82
CA PHE A 51 0.09 -2.76 21.66
C PHE A 51 -1.07 -3.16 20.76
N LEU A 52 -1.77 -2.14 20.27
CA LEU A 52 -2.97 -2.28 19.46
C LEU A 52 -2.82 -1.44 18.20
N ILE A 53 -3.42 -1.87 17.10
CA ILE A 53 -3.66 -1.02 15.95
C ILE A 53 -5.15 -0.79 15.78
N HIS A 54 -5.53 0.41 15.38
CA HIS A 54 -6.89 0.77 15.00
C HIS A 54 -6.85 1.79 13.86
N GLY A 55 -7.74 1.62 12.88
CA GLY A 55 -7.85 2.54 11.77
C GLY A 55 -9.17 2.44 11.03
N THR A 56 -9.33 3.31 10.04
CA THR A 56 -10.51 3.39 9.19
C THR A 56 -10.09 3.21 7.73
N PRO A 57 -10.77 2.37 6.93
CA PRO A 57 -11.94 1.56 7.30
C PRO A 57 -11.63 0.25 8.05
N SER A 58 -10.38 -0.21 8.10
CA SER A 58 -9.99 -1.47 8.77
C SER A 58 -8.54 -1.41 9.26
N PRO A 59 -8.14 -2.07 10.36
CA PRO A 59 -8.94 -2.95 11.21
C PRO A 59 -9.75 -2.18 12.25
N SER A 60 -10.84 -2.80 12.71
CA SER A 60 -11.58 -2.34 13.89
C SER A 60 -10.66 -2.27 15.12
N TYR A 61 -9.90 -3.33 15.37
CA TYR A 61 -8.66 -3.30 16.15
C TYR A 61 -7.89 -4.60 15.90
N GLU A 62 -6.59 -4.61 16.22
CA GLU A 62 -5.79 -5.83 16.27
C GLU A 62 -4.69 -5.69 17.34
N ILE A 63 -4.45 -6.75 18.11
CA ILE A 63 -3.34 -6.80 19.07
C ILE A 63 -2.07 -7.15 18.30
N ILE A 64 -1.07 -6.27 18.36
CA ILE A 64 0.22 -6.51 17.69
C ILE A 64 1.23 -7.12 18.65
N ASN A 65 2.10 -7.96 18.10
CA ASN A 65 3.22 -8.57 18.79
C ASN A 65 4.52 -8.28 18.02
N SER A 66 5.59 -9.04 18.26
CA SER A 66 6.88 -8.88 17.56
C SER A 66 6.87 -9.33 16.10
N SER A 67 5.75 -9.86 15.60
CA SER A 67 5.61 -10.33 14.22
C SER A 67 5.26 -9.18 13.27
N GLU A 68 5.29 -9.47 11.99
CA GLU A 68 4.83 -8.54 10.96
C GLU A 68 3.31 -8.41 10.98
N PHE A 69 2.82 -7.19 10.80
CA PHE A 69 1.40 -6.90 10.66
C PHE A 69 1.15 -6.03 9.42
N SER A 70 -0.06 -6.12 8.88
CA SER A 70 -0.53 -5.37 7.72
C SER A 70 -2.02 -5.13 7.85
N PHE A 71 -2.56 -4.19 7.10
CA PHE A 71 -3.99 -3.85 7.16
C PHE A 71 -4.47 -3.42 5.78
N TYR A 72 -5.78 -3.20 5.66
CA TYR A 72 -6.37 -2.88 4.36
C TYR A 72 -5.76 -1.61 3.76
N LYS A 73 -5.43 -1.68 2.47
CA LYS A 73 -4.55 -0.75 1.77
C LYS A 73 -5.00 0.71 1.74
N LEU A 74 -6.31 0.96 1.81
CA LEU A 74 -6.89 2.32 1.86
C LEU A 74 -7.09 2.82 3.29
N SER A 75 -6.61 2.08 4.28
CA SER A 75 -6.79 2.45 5.68
C SER A 75 -5.65 3.31 6.17
N THR A 76 -6.01 4.24 7.04
CA THR A 76 -5.05 4.99 7.86
C THR A 76 -5.15 4.47 9.28
N VAL A 77 -4.04 3.94 9.78
CA VAL A 77 -3.98 3.25 11.07
C VAL A 77 -3.10 4.01 12.05
N SER A 78 -3.46 4.04 13.33
CA SER A 78 -2.59 4.50 14.42
C SER A 78 -2.23 3.32 15.32
N ILE A 79 -1.05 3.39 15.93
CA ILE A 79 -0.63 2.43 16.96
C ILE A 79 -1.02 3.00 18.31
N TYR A 80 -1.51 2.13 19.19
CA TYR A 80 -1.89 2.45 20.55
C TYR A 80 -1.16 1.52 21.51
N ALA A 81 -0.92 2.00 22.71
CA ALA A 81 -0.42 1.21 23.82
C ALA A 81 -1.34 1.37 25.03
N ILE A 82 -1.51 0.31 25.80
CA ILE A 82 -2.25 0.31 27.05
C ILE A 82 -1.53 -0.60 28.04
N LYS A 83 -1.50 -0.23 29.32
CA LYS A 83 -0.91 -1.10 30.34
C LYS A 83 -1.70 -2.40 30.44
N LYS A 84 -1.01 -3.54 30.55
CA LYS A 84 -1.62 -4.86 30.73
C LYS A 84 -2.63 -4.90 31.88
N SER A 85 -2.33 -4.22 32.98
CA SER A 85 -3.20 -4.13 34.16
C SER A 85 -4.55 -3.45 33.88
N ASN A 86 -4.61 -2.59 32.87
CA ASN A 86 -5.78 -1.78 32.54
C ASN A 86 -6.48 -2.28 31.27
N PHE A 87 -5.93 -3.30 30.60
CA PHE A 87 -6.50 -3.83 29.38
C PHE A 87 -7.61 -4.84 29.69
N ASN A 88 -8.80 -4.54 29.20
CA ASN A 88 -9.96 -5.42 29.27
C ASN A 88 -10.58 -5.59 27.88
N GLU A 89 -10.36 -6.74 27.27
CA GLU A 89 -10.84 -7.04 25.92
C GLU A 89 -12.38 -7.03 25.81
N THR A 90 -13.11 -7.22 26.92
CA THR A 90 -14.57 -7.18 26.89
C THR A 90 -15.14 -5.78 26.56
N GLU A 91 -14.37 -4.72 26.78
CA GLU A 91 -14.70 -3.34 26.39
C GLU A 91 -14.63 -3.13 24.86
N LEU A 92 -14.01 -4.07 24.15
CA LEU A 92 -13.81 -4.09 22.70
C LEU A 92 -14.82 -5.00 21.97
N SER A 93 -15.99 -5.24 22.57
CA SER A 93 -16.97 -6.23 22.09
C SER A 93 -17.91 -5.75 20.96
N SER A 94 -17.93 -4.46 20.60
CA SER A 94 -18.78 -3.97 19.49
C SER A 94 -18.17 -2.81 18.69
N ASN A 95 -18.53 -2.71 17.40
CA ASN A 95 -18.00 -1.71 16.47
C ASN A 95 -18.21 -0.25 16.92
N ALA A 96 -19.33 0.04 17.57
CA ALA A 96 -19.63 1.39 18.08
C ALA A 96 -18.74 1.76 19.29
N HIS A 97 -18.24 0.76 20.03
CA HIS A 97 -17.35 1.00 21.16
C HIS A 97 -15.91 1.29 20.72
N PHE A 98 -15.43 0.80 19.58
CA PHE A 98 -14.04 1.03 19.15
C PHE A 98 -13.69 2.52 19.02
N TYR A 99 -14.49 3.28 18.28
CA TYR A 99 -14.21 4.70 18.10
C TYR A 99 -14.17 5.45 19.44
N ASN A 100 -15.12 5.16 20.33
CA ASN A 100 -15.16 5.79 21.65
C ASN A 100 -14.02 5.32 22.55
N TYR A 101 -13.66 4.04 22.51
CA TYR A 101 -12.56 3.46 23.26
C TYR A 101 -11.24 4.15 22.89
N PHE A 102 -10.86 4.13 21.61
CA PHE A 102 -9.59 4.71 21.14
C PHE A 102 -9.54 6.24 21.19
N LYS A 103 -10.69 6.93 21.28
CA LYS A 103 -10.76 8.39 21.35
C LYS A 103 -10.82 8.93 22.78
N ASN A 104 -11.57 8.28 23.66
CA ASN A 104 -11.96 8.85 24.95
C ASN A 104 -11.37 8.08 26.15
N ASN A 105 -10.80 6.89 25.97
CA ASN A 105 -10.19 6.14 27.08
C ASN A 105 -8.86 6.80 27.51
N PRO A 106 -8.74 7.27 28.75
CA PRO A 106 -7.53 7.95 29.25
C PRO A 106 -6.34 7.00 29.45
N ASP A 107 -6.57 5.69 29.56
CA ASP A 107 -5.52 4.68 29.72
C ASP A 107 -4.84 4.32 28.39
N ILE A 108 -5.46 4.72 27.27
CA ILE A 108 -4.91 4.49 25.94
C ILE A 108 -3.92 5.58 25.57
N ILE A 109 -2.73 5.13 25.17
CA ILE A 109 -1.62 5.96 24.76
C ILE A 109 -1.50 5.86 23.25
N ARG A 110 -1.65 6.98 22.55
CA ARG A 110 -1.60 7.00 21.08
C ARG A 110 -0.19 7.30 20.57
N SER A 111 0.21 6.66 19.46
CA SER A 111 1.42 6.99 18.73
C SER A 111 1.37 8.37 18.08
N ASN A 112 2.52 9.03 17.97
CA ASN A 112 2.72 10.24 17.17
C ASN A 112 2.59 10.03 15.64
N ILE A 113 2.66 8.78 15.16
CA ILE A 113 2.59 8.44 13.74
C ILE A 113 1.23 7.89 13.31
N LYS A 114 0.93 8.05 12.02
CA LYS A 114 -0.10 7.32 11.28
C LYS A 114 0.59 6.44 10.24
N LEU A 115 0.04 5.26 10.02
CA LEU A 115 0.55 4.27 9.09
C LEU A 115 -0.37 4.17 7.88
N ASP A 116 0.24 4.04 6.71
CA ASP A 116 -0.45 3.83 5.45
C ASP A 116 -0.56 2.34 5.14
N GLY A 117 -1.68 1.91 4.54
CA GLY A 117 -1.93 0.51 4.24
C GLY A 117 -1.27 0.02 2.94
N SER A 118 -0.77 0.94 2.11
CA SER A 118 -0.15 0.62 0.83
C SER A 118 1.20 1.30 0.67
N TYR A 119 2.09 0.65 -0.07
CA TYR A 119 3.36 1.25 -0.48
C TYR A 119 3.25 1.88 -1.87
N LYS A 120 3.22 1.05 -2.92
CA LYS A 120 3.01 1.49 -4.32
C LYS A 120 2.58 0.32 -5.21
N GLN A 121 2.08 0.67 -6.39
CA GLN A 121 1.96 -0.27 -7.50
C GLN A 121 3.23 -0.23 -8.35
N VAL A 122 3.66 -1.39 -8.83
CA VAL A 122 4.82 -1.56 -9.71
C VAL A 122 4.43 -2.39 -10.92
N ASN A 123 5.22 -2.35 -11.99
CA ASN A 123 5.00 -3.23 -13.13
C ASN A 123 5.00 -4.71 -12.68
N ILE A 124 4.19 -5.55 -13.30
CA ILE A 124 4.11 -6.98 -12.96
C ILE A 124 5.47 -7.69 -13.05
N ASN A 125 6.37 -7.19 -13.91
CA ASN A 125 7.73 -7.70 -14.09
C ASN A 125 8.75 -7.13 -13.09
N ASP A 126 8.38 -6.15 -12.26
CA ASP A 126 9.26 -5.63 -11.22
C ASP A 126 9.52 -6.74 -10.18
N PRO A 127 10.78 -7.04 -9.82
CA PRO A 127 11.09 -8.10 -8.87
C PRO A 127 10.67 -7.79 -7.43
N LEU A 128 10.27 -6.56 -7.12
CA LEU A 128 9.83 -6.18 -5.79
C LEU A 128 8.52 -6.88 -5.41
N GLU A 129 8.53 -7.57 -4.28
CA GLU A 129 7.39 -8.34 -3.78
C GLU A 129 6.78 -7.70 -2.53
N LYS A 130 7.64 -7.25 -1.62
CA LYS A 130 7.25 -6.82 -0.28
C LYS A 130 8.12 -5.67 0.22
N ALA A 131 7.52 -4.78 0.99
CA ALA A 131 8.20 -3.77 1.78
C ALA A 131 7.78 -3.91 3.26
N CYS A 132 8.74 -3.98 4.18
CA CYS A 132 8.49 -4.11 5.61
C CYS A 132 9.16 -2.94 6.37
N VAL A 133 8.35 -2.09 6.99
CA VAL A 133 8.82 -0.94 7.77
C VAL A 133 9.05 -1.37 9.22
N LEU A 134 10.27 -1.20 9.69
CA LEU A 134 10.61 -1.38 11.10
C LEU A 134 10.35 -0.07 11.85
N LEU A 135 9.64 -0.23 12.95
CA LEU A 135 9.25 0.81 13.87
C LEU A 135 9.99 0.63 15.19
N ASP A 136 10.50 1.73 15.73
CA ASP A 136 11.17 1.76 17.02
C ASP A 136 10.38 2.68 17.94
N ILE A 137 9.95 2.15 19.09
CA ILE A 137 9.37 2.94 20.16
C ILE A 137 10.51 3.66 20.89
N ASN A 138 10.53 4.98 20.87
CA ASN A 138 11.53 5.78 21.58
C ASN A 138 11.12 5.98 23.04
N SER A 139 9.86 6.35 23.27
CA SER A 139 9.34 6.65 24.59
C SER A 139 7.83 6.43 24.69
N ILE A 140 7.37 6.13 25.92
CA ILE A 140 5.95 6.08 26.29
C ILE A 140 5.81 6.98 27.51
N ASN A 141 5.30 8.20 27.31
CA ASN A 141 5.24 9.24 28.33
C ASN A 141 3.80 9.71 28.52
N GLY A 142 3.18 9.30 29.64
CA GLY A 142 1.80 9.68 29.97
C GLY A 142 0.83 9.22 28.87
N SER A 143 0.26 10.17 28.14
CA SER A 143 -0.74 9.96 27.09
C SER A 143 -0.17 9.87 25.67
N THR A 144 1.15 10.00 25.51
CA THR A 144 1.80 9.98 24.18
C THR A 144 2.85 8.88 24.07
N MET A 145 2.87 8.22 22.91
CA MET A 145 3.89 7.25 22.54
C MET A 145 4.65 7.77 21.33
N GLU A 146 5.97 7.87 21.45
CA GLU A 146 6.85 8.31 20.39
C GLU A 146 7.41 7.09 19.66
N ILE A 147 7.09 6.98 18.37
CA ILE A 147 7.56 5.93 17.47
C ILE A 147 8.21 6.60 16.27
N ASN A 148 9.35 6.05 15.84
CA ASN A 148 10.00 6.40 14.60
C ASN A 148 10.07 5.20 13.66
N LYS A 149 9.98 5.48 12.35
CA LYS A 149 10.39 4.54 11.31
C LYS A 149 11.91 4.50 11.29
N SER A 150 12.50 3.33 11.55
CA SER A 150 13.95 3.15 11.62
C SER A 150 14.52 2.77 10.26
N LYS A 151 14.01 1.68 9.67
CA LYS A 151 14.38 1.23 8.32
C LYS A 151 13.21 0.58 7.61
N ILE A 152 13.31 0.46 6.29
CA ILE A 152 12.43 -0.34 5.45
C ILE A 152 13.25 -1.46 4.80
N ILE A 153 12.71 -2.67 4.80
CA ILE A 153 13.29 -3.86 4.19
C ILE A 153 12.46 -4.20 2.96
N PHE A 154 13.07 -4.09 1.79
CA PHE A 154 12.49 -4.54 0.53
C PHE A 154 12.89 -5.98 0.28
N THR A 155 11.91 -6.85 0.02
CA THR A 155 12.15 -8.25 -0.35
C THR A 155 11.72 -8.47 -1.79
N TYR A 156 12.59 -9.15 -2.54
CA TYR A 156 12.41 -9.43 -3.96
C TYR A 156 12.03 -10.89 -4.19
N THR A 157 11.48 -11.19 -5.37
CA THR A 157 11.02 -12.52 -5.77
C THR A 157 12.13 -13.59 -5.80
N ASP A 158 13.41 -13.17 -5.87
CA ASP A 158 14.59 -14.05 -5.78
C ASP A 158 14.97 -14.40 -4.32
N GLY A 159 14.21 -13.91 -3.34
CA GLY A 159 14.46 -14.08 -1.91
C GLY A 159 15.51 -13.11 -1.34
N THR A 160 16.15 -12.28 -2.18
CA THR A 160 17.08 -11.26 -1.71
C THR A 160 16.33 -10.13 -1.00
N SER A 161 17.02 -9.44 -0.09
CA SER A 161 16.46 -8.28 0.60
C SER A 161 17.41 -7.10 0.56
N GLN A 162 16.85 -5.89 0.53
CA GLN A 162 17.59 -4.63 0.60
C GLN A 162 17.02 -3.78 1.74
N GLU A 163 17.90 -3.28 2.60
CA GLU A 163 17.53 -2.35 3.66
C GLU A 163 17.81 -0.89 3.26
N LYS A 164 16.90 0.01 3.64
CA LYS A 164 17.08 1.47 3.55
C LYS A 164 16.67 2.12 4.86
N ILE A 165 17.50 3.01 5.36
CA ILE A 165 17.25 3.76 6.60
C ILE A 165 16.37 4.97 6.28
N PHE A 166 15.39 5.26 7.16
CA PHE A 166 14.64 6.51 7.08
C PHE A 166 15.50 7.67 7.58
N LYS A 167 15.81 8.61 6.69
CA LYS A 167 16.48 9.88 7.05
C LYS A 167 15.49 10.96 7.49
N ASP A 168 14.27 10.88 6.96
CA ASP A 168 13.15 11.76 7.25
C ASP A 168 11.93 10.88 7.53
N GLN A 169 11.17 11.20 8.58
CA GLN A 169 9.98 10.45 8.97
C GLN A 169 8.81 10.64 7.99
N ASN A 170 8.85 11.65 7.14
CA ASN A 170 7.80 11.96 6.17
C ASN A 170 8.10 11.43 4.76
N ILE A 171 9.32 10.94 4.52
CA ILE A 171 9.76 10.49 3.19
C ILE A 171 10.09 9.00 3.25
N THR A 172 9.31 8.19 2.55
CA THR A 172 9.59 6.75 2.41
C THR A 172 10.75 6.56 1.43
N PRO A 173 11.85 5.89 1.83
CA PRO A 173 12.94 5.57 0.93
C PRO A 173 12.48 4.68 -0.23
N GLU A 174 13.11 4.83 -1.39
CA GLU A 174 12.87 3.95 -2.54
C GLU A 174 13.91 2.81 -2.59
N PRO A 175 13.53 1.62 -3.09
CA PRO A 175 14.47 0.55 -3.38
C PRO A 175 15.47 1.02 -4.45
N SER A 176 16.67 0.46 -4.43
CA SER A 176 17.59 0.66 -5.55
C SER A 176 16.97 0.06 -6.81
N ASN A 177 16.96 0.81 -7.92
CA ASN A 177 16.44 0.35 -9.20
C ASN A 177 17.11 -0.98 -9.61
N LYS A 178 16.41 -2.10 -9.40
CA LYS A 178 16.63 -3.33 -10.14
C LYS A 178 15.79 -3.25 -11.43
N SER A 179 15.99 -2.19 -12.23
CA SER A 179 15.37 -2.13 -13.56
C SER A 179 15.90 -3.33 -14.34
N ASN A 180 14.98 -4.15 -14.82
CA ASN A 180 15.31 -5.29 -15.66
C ASN A 180 15.50 -4.75 -17.08
N LEU A 181 16.63 -4.05 -17.31
CA LEU A 181 17.03 -3.41 -18.58
C LEU A 181 16.75 -4.30 -19.80
N ALA A 182 16.91 -5.63 -19.65
CA ALA A 182 16.63 -6.59 -20.69
C ALA A 182 15.17 -6.58 -21.18
N LEU A 183 14.19 -6.40 -20.28
CA LEU A 183 12.76 -6.31 -20.65
C LEU A 183 12.40 -4.97 -21.28
N GLU A 184 12.99 -3.88 -20.80
CA GLU A 184 12.80 -2.54 -21.41
C GLU A 184 13.36 -2.49 -22.84
N LEU A 185 14.47 -3.20 -23.11
CA LEU A 185 15.05 -3.30 -24.45
C LEU A 185 14.14 -4.02 -25.46
N TRP A 186 13.33 -5.00 -25.04
CA TRP A 186 12.41 -5.71 -25.95
C TRP A 186 11.34 -4.79 -26.55
N TYR A 187 10.90 -3.76 -25.82
CA TYR A 187 9.97 -2.75 -26.34
C TYR A 187 10.57 -1.88 -27.45
N ILE A 188 11.90 -1.82 -27.57
CA ILE A 188 12.61 -1.12 -28.65
C ILE A 188 12.96 -2.10 -29.77
N VAL A 189 13.44 -3.30 -29.43
CA VAL A 189 13.89 -4.30 -30.40
C VAL A 189 12.75 -4.78 -31.30
N ILE A 190 11.56 -5.07 -30.74
CA ILE A 190 10.43 -5.60 -31.52
C ILE A 190 9.95 -4.61 -32.60
N PRO A 191 9.68 -3.32 -32.29
CA PRO A 191 9.32 -2.34 -33.32
C PRO A 191 10.39 -2.14 -34.39
N VAL A 192 11.68 -2.12 -34.01
CA VAL A 192 12.79 -1.97 -34.96
C VAL A 192 12.85 -3.14 -35.92
N LEU A 193 12.73 -4.38 -35.44
CA LEU A 193 12.69 -5.57 -36.29
C LEU A 193 11.47 -5.56 -37.23
N ALA A 194 10.31 -5.10 -36.74
CA ALA A 194 9.12 -4.97 -37.58
C ALA A 194 9.32 -3.94 -38.71
N ILE A 195 9.94 -2.79 -38.43
CA ILE A 195 10.28 -1.78 -39.45
C ILE A 195 11.24 -2.36 -40.48
N ILE A 196 12.30 -3.06 -40.05
CA ILE A 196 13.26 -3.70 -40.97
C ILE A 196 12.55 -4.70 -41.89
N ALA A 197 11.66 -5.54 -41.35
CA ALA A 197 10.89 -6.49 -42.15
C ALA A 197 10.00 -5.79 -43.18
N ILE A 198 9.31 -4.71 -42.80
CA ILE A 198 8.49 -3.90 -43.71
C ILE A 198 9.35 -3.32 -44.85
N VAL A 199 10.53 -2.77 -44.53
CA VAL A 199 11.45 -2.22 -45.54
C VAL A 199 11.94 -3.31 -46.51
N ILE A 200 12.30 -4.49 -46.01
CA ILE A 200 12.71 -5.63 -46.85
C ILE A 200 11.58 -6.05 -47.79
N ILE A 201 10.33 -6.11 -47.32
CA ILE A 201 9.16 -6.43 -48.14
C ILE A 201 8.93 -5.37 -49.23
N ILE A 202 9.07 -4.08 -48.90
CA ILE A 202 8.92 -2.99 -49.87
C ILE A 202 10.01 -3.06 -50.95
N ILE A 203 11.27 -3.26 -50.55
CA ILE A 203 12.40 -3.37 -51.48
C ILE A 203 12.22 -4.59 -52.39
N SER A 204 11.96 -5.76 -51.82
CA SER A 204 11.80 -7.00 -52.60
C SER A 204 10.61 -6.96 -53.57
N ARG A 205 9.54 -6.23 -53.25
CA ARG A 205 8.43 -5.98 -54.18
C ARG A 205 8.76 -5.00 -55.30
N LYS A 206 9.73 -4.10 -55.10
CA LYS A 206 10.12 -3.09 -56.09
C LYS A 206 11.16 -3.60 -57.10
N PHE A 207 11.89 -4.66 -56.73
CA PHE A 207 12.86 -5.36 -57.58
C PHE A 207 12.29 -6.63 -58.24
N LYS A 208 10.98 -6.83 -58.17
CA LYS A 208 10.24 -7.87 -58.88
C LYS A 208 9.34 -7.21 -59.92
#